data_AF-A0A7S0LE69-F1
#
_entry.id   AF-A0A7S0LE69-F1
#
_cell.length_a   1.000
_cell.length_b   1.000
_cell.length_c   1.000
_cell.angle_alpha   90.00
_cell.angle_beta   90.00
_cell.angle_gamma   90.00
#
_symmetry.space_group_name_H-M   'P 1'
#
loop_
_entity.id
_entity.type
_entity.pdbx_description
1 polymer ?
#
loop_
_entity_poly.entity_id
_entity_poly.type
_entity_poly.pdbx_seq_one_letter_code
_entity_poly.pdbx_strand_id
1 'polypeptide(L)'
;EERTADIHVVRVLSGKSADGREMFKLAGADELESARASFATVTAEHVYSVHEPKPQSADVLYTLHHEQDQQLYKQLSSATNCLIDNRWSAVKCTAATIRPKTAPQVASEQRRA
;
A
#
# COMPACT_ATOMS: atom_id res chain seq x y z
N GLU A 1 31.35 10.42 21.55
CA GLU A 1 30.44 11.17 20.66
C GLU A 1 29.13 10.42 20.58
N GLU A 2 28.04 11.05 21.01
CA GLU A 2 26.69 10.53 20.83
C GLU A 2 26.34 10.74 19.35
N ARG A 3 26.36 9.67 18.54
CA ARG A 3 25.94 9.75 17.14
C ARG A 3 24.43 10.03 17.16
N THR A 4 24.06 11.29 16.97
CA THR A 4 22.70 11.63 16.55
C THR A 4 22.48 10.95 15.20
N ALA A 5 21.64 9.91 15.20
CA ALA A 5 21.20 9.24 13.99
C ALA A 5 20.63 10.29 13.01
N ASP A 6 21.11 10.28 11.76
CA ASP A 6 20.57 11.16 10.71
C ASP A 6 19.30 10.50 10.17
N ILE A 7 18.19 10.76 10.87
CA ILE A 7 16.90 10.15 10.58
C ILE A 7 16.20 10.94 9.49
N HIS A 8 15.95 10.29 8.35
CA HIS A 8 15.27 10.90 7.22
C HIS A 8 13.81 10.45 7.15
N VAL A 9 12.89 11.42 7.18
CA VAL A 9 11.45 11.17 7.13
C VAL A 9 10.89 11.55 5.76
N VAL A 10 10.20 10.60 5.13
CA VAL A 10 9.40 10.83 3.92
C VAL A 10 7.93 10.94 4.32
N ARG A 11 7.27 12.00 3.89
CA ARG A 11 5.84 12.24 4.11
C ARG A 11 5.05 12.02 2.82
N VAL A 12 3.81 11.59 2.98
CA VAL A 12 2.83 11.59 1.90
C VAL A 12 1.83 12.73 2.13
N LEU A 13 1.55 13.46 1.05
CA LEU A 13 0.56 14.53 0.99
C LEU A 13 -0.52 14.13 0.01
N SER A 14 -1.77 14.34 0.38
CA SER A 14 -2.91 14.21 -0.53
C SER A 14 -3.75 15.48 -0.52
N GLY A 15 -4.39 15.77 -1.65
CA GLY A 15 -5.29 16.91 -1.75
C GLY A 15 -5.60 17.27 -3.18
N LYS A 16 -6.03 18.51 -3.40
CA LYS A 16 -6.47 18.98 -4.71
C LYS A 16 -5.47 19.92 -5.36
N SER A 17 -5.30 19.78 -6.66
CA SER A 17 -4.65 20.76 -7.54
C SER A 17 -5.50 22.02 -7.71
N ALA A 18 -4.91 23.05 -8.34
CA ALA A 18 -5.62 24.26 -8.74
C ALA A 18 -6.77 24.01 -9.74
N ASP A 19 -6.66 22.97 -10.57
CA ASP A 19 -7.73 22.54 -11.50
C ASP A 19 -8.73 21.54 -10.88
N GLY A 20 -8.63 21.28 -9.58
CA GLY A 20 -9.58 20.47 -8.83
C GLY A 20 -9.35 18.95 -8.90
N ARG A 21 -8.28 18.50 -9.54
CA ARG A 21 -7.88 17.08 -9.58
C ARG A 21 -7.28 16.62 -8.26
N GLU A 22 -7.61 15.39 -7.87
CA GLU A 22 -6.95 14.74 -6.73
C GLU A 22 -5.48 14.45 -7.07
N MET A 23 -4.61 14.74 -6.10
CA MET A 23 -3.16 14.62 -6.22
C MET A 23 -2.59 13.94 -4.98
N PHE A 24 -1.51 13.20 -5.20
CA PHE A 24 -0.70 12.58 -4.16
C PHE A 24 0.77 12.90 -4.43
N LYS A 25 1.53 13.23 -3.39
CA LYS A 25 2.97 13.46 -3.48
C LYS A 25 3.69 12.84 -2.30
N LEU A 26 4.85 12.26 -2.57
CA LEU A 26 5.84 11.91 -1.56
C LEU A 26 6.88 13.02 -1.51
N ALA A 27 7.27 13.43 -0.30
CA ALA A 27 8.24 14.49 -0.10
C ALA A 27 9.14 14.19 1.10
N GLY A 28 10.46 14.32 0.90
CA GLY A 28 11.42 14.44 2.00
C GLY A 28 11.34 15.80 2.69
N ALA A 29 12.10 15.97 3.78
CA ALA A 29 12.14 17.24 4.51
C ALA A 29 12.54 18.44 3.63
N ASP A 30 13.49 18.25 2.72
CA ASP A 30 14.06 19.31 1.88
C ASP A 30 13.07 19.88 0.84
N GLU A 31 12.05 19.11 0.47
CA GLU A 31 11.10 19.46 -0.59
C GLU A 31 9.65 19.59 -0.08
N LEU A 32 9.41 19.41 1.22
CA LEU A 32 8.07 19.34 1.80
C LEU A 32 7.25 20.61 1.54
N GLU A 33 7.85 21.78 1.76
CA GLU A 33 7.15 23.06 1.56
C GLU A 33 6.86 23.33 0.07
N SER A 34 7.78 22.95 -0.81
CA SER A 34 7.55 23.00 -2.27
C SER A 34 6.44 22.04 -2.69
N ALA A 35 6.40 20.84 -2.11
CA ALA A 35 5.34 19.87 -2.35
C ALA A 35 3.99 20.42 -1.88
N ARG A 36 3.89 21.01 -0.67
CA ARG A 36 2.68 21.65 -0.14
C ARG A 36 2.18 22.77 -1.04
N ALA A 37 3.07 23.64 -1.51
CA ALA A 37 2.74 24.76 -2.37
C ALA A 37 2.13 24.35 -3.73
N SER A 38 2.33 23.10 -4.16
CA SER A 38 1.74 22.59 -5.41
C SER A 38 0.27 22.19 -5.30
N PHE A 39 -0.29 22.14 -4.07
CA PHE A 39 -1.70 21.88 -3.83
C PHE A 39 -2.47 23.19 -3.67
N ALA A 40 -3.67 23.26 -4.23
CA ALA A 40 -4.63 24.31 -3.86
C ALA A 40 -5.20 24.07 -2.46
N THR A 41 -5.35 22.80 -2.06
CA THR A 41 -5.73 22.42 -0.69
C THR A 41 -5.12 21.08 -0.35
N VAL A 42 -4.40 21.01 0.76
CA VAL A 42 -3.92 19.76 1.34
C VAL A 42 -5.02 19.19 2.25
N THR A 43 -5.38 17.93 2.04
CA THR A 43 -6.41 17.22 2.79
C THR A 43 -5.84 16.29 3.86
N ALA A 44 -4.70 15.66 3.58
CA ALA A 44 -3.99 14.83 4.54
C ALA A 44 -2.48 14.94 4.34
N GLU A 45 -1.77 14.86 5.46
CA GLU A 45 -0.33 14.72 5.52
C GLU A 45 0.02 13.75 6.63
N HIS A 46 0.83 12.74 6.34
CA HIS A 46 1.33 11.80 7.34
C HIS A 46 2.70 11.26 6.98
N VAL A 47 3.37 10.68 7.97
CA VAL A 47 4.64 9.96 7.75
C VAL A 47 4.37 8.72 6.91
N TYR A 48 5.08 8.61 5.79
CA TYR A 48 5.03 7.43 4.93
C TYR A 48 6.12 6.44 5.31
N SER A 49 7.36 6.93 5.52
CA SER A 49 8.49 6.07 5.89
C SER A 49 9.60 6.84 6.59
N VAL A 50 10.44 6.13 7.34
CA VAL A 50 11.58 6.65 8.10
C VAL A 50 12.81 5.81 7.75
N HIS A 51 13.93 6.47 7.46
CA HIS A 51 15.15 5.81 6.94
C HIS A 51 16.42 6.35 7.58
N GLU A 52 17.40 5.46 7.70
CA GLU A 52 18.80 5.77 8.00
C GLU A 52 19.67 4.74 7.23
N PRO A 53 20.37 5.12 6.14
CA PRO A 53 20.55 6.46 5.55
C PRO A 53 19.39 6.90 4.62
N LYS A 54 19.42 8.15 4.13
CA LYS A 54 18.42 8.73 3.21
C LYS A 54 18.21 7.81 1.98
N PRO A 55 16.95 7.52 1.58
CA PRO A 55 16.70 6.74 0.38
C PRO A 55 17.22 7.50 -0.85
N GLN A 56 17.91 6.77 -1.73
CA GLN A 56 18.52 7.34 -2.94
C GLN A 56 17.49 7.60 -4.05
N SER A 57 16.38 6.85 -4.07
CA SER A 57 15.30 7.01 -5.05
C SER A 57 13.97 6.45 -4.52
N ALA A 58 12.88 6.79 -5.21
CA ALA A 58 11.55 6.23 -4.92
C ALA A 58 11.47 4.71 -5.21
N ASP A 59 12.29 4.20 -6.14
CA ASP A 59 12.30 2.77 -6.51
C ASP A 59 12.71 1.86 -5.34
N VAL A 60 13.58 2.37 -4.46
CA VAL A 60 13.96 1.66 -3.23
C VAL A 60 12.76 1.46 -2.31
N LEU A 61 11.90 2.48 -2.20
CA LEU A 61 10.67 2.40 -1.40
C LEU A 61 9.70 1.36 -1.96
N TYR A 62 9.54 1.33 -3.29
CA TYR A 62 8.70 0.34 -3.95
C TYR A 62 9.24 -1.09 -3.77
N THR A 63 10.55 -1.28 -3.98
CA THR A 63 11.19 -2.60 -3.88
C THR A 63 11.00 -3.22 -2.51
N LEU A 64 11.23 -2.44 -1.44
CA LEU A 64 11.02 -2.91 -0.06
C LEU A 64 9.56 -3.33 0.18
N HIS A 65 8.60 -2.49 -0.23
CA HIS A 65 7.18 -2.78 -0.08
C HIS A 65 6.78 -4.04 -0.86
N HIS A 66 7.25 -4.17 -2.10
CA HIS A 66 6.97 -5.32 -2.94
C HIS A 66 7.51 -6.61 -2.33
N GLU A 67 8.74 -6.62 -1.81
CA GLU A 67 9.32 -7.79 -1.16
C GLU A 67 8.55 -8.19 0.10
N GLN A 68 8.15 -7.22 0.93
CA GLN A 68 7.34 -7.47 2.12
C GLN A 68 5.97 -8.08 1.76
N ASP A 69 5.31 -7.52 0.75
CA ASP A 69 4.04 -8.05 0.25
C ASP A 69 4.20 -9.49 -0.27
N GLN A 70 5.26 -9.78 -1.04
CA GLN A 70 5.53 -11.13 -1.53
C GLN A 70 5.79 -12.12 -0.39
N GLN A 71 6.51 -11.71 0.67
CA GLN A 71 6.72 -12.54 1.86
C GLN A 71 5.40 -12.82 2.58
N LEU A 72 4.55 -11.79 2.75
CA LEU A 72 3.23 -11.93 3.36
C LEU A 72 2.34 -12.88 2.55
N TYR A 73 2.29 -12.72 1.23
CA TYR A 73 1.50 -13.60 0.38
C TYR A 73 1.96 -15.05 0.49
N LYS A 74 3.27 -15.33 0.46
CA LYS A 74 3.81 -16.69 0.66
C LYS A 74 3.38 -17.33 1.98
N GLN A 75 3.19 -16.54 3.05
CA GLN A 75 2.72 -17.05 4.35
C GLN A 75 1.21 -17.34 4.36
N LEU A 76 0.41 -16.57 3.62
CA LEU A 76 -1.05 -16.62 3.71
C LEU A 76 -1.69 -17.57 2.69
N SER A 77 -1.17 -17.70 1.46
CA SER A 77 -1.56 -18.73 0.49
C SER A 77 -0.69 -18.69 -0.78
N SER A 78 -0.83 -19.64 -1.70
CA SER A 78 -0.20 -19.55 -3.04
C SER A 78 -0.89 -18.57 -4.00
N ALA A 79 -2.03 -17.98 -3.63
CA ALA A 79 -2.68 -16.96 -4.42
C ALA A 79 -2.07 -15.57 -4.13
N THR A 80 -1.89 -14.75 -5.16
CA THR A 80 -1.35 -13.39 -5.06
C THR A 80 -2.45 -12.39 -5.37
N ASN A 81 -3.11 -11.85 -4.34
CA ASN A 81 -3.97 -10.68 -4.51
C ASN A 81 -3.99 -9.83 -3.24
N CYS A 82 -4.20 -8.53 -3.43
CA CYS A 82 -4.27 -7.54 -2.34
C CYS A 82 -5.50 -7.69 -1.41
N LEU A 83 -6.43 -8.59 -1.73
CA LEU A 83 -7.61 -8.89 -0.91
C LEU A 83 -7.37 -10.06 0.05
N ILE A 84 -6.23 -10.76 -0.06
CA ILE A 84 -5.88 -11.90 0.81
C ILE A 84 -5.67 -11.46 2.25
N ASP A 85 -5.13 -10.26 2.46
CA ASP A 85 -5.03 -9.67 3.79
C ASP A 85 -5.47 -8.21 3.79
N ASN A 86 -6.71 -7.99 4.22
CA ASN A 86 -7.25 -6.66 4.45
C ASN A 86 -7.30 -6.32 5.96
N ARG A 87 -6.64 -7.10 6.83
CA ARG A 87 -6.77 -7.00 8.30
C ARG A 87 -6.47 -5.60 8.83
N TRP A 88 -5.49 -4.91 8.25
CA TRP A 88 -5.11 -3.55 8.64
C TRP A 88 -5.72 -2.44 7.78
N SER A 89 -6.54 -2.78 6.77
CA SER A 89 -7.28 -1.79 5.99
C SER A 89 -8.30 -1.07 6.87
N ALA A 90 -8.36 0.26 6.77
CA ALA A 90 -9.39 1.10 7.38
C ALA A 90 -10.78 0.87 6.77
N VAL A 91 -10.84 0.42 5.51
CA VAL A 91 -12.10 0.09 4.82
C VAL A 91 -12.29 -1.41 4.81
N LYS A 92 -13.42 -1.87 5.38
CA LYS A 92 -13.82 -3.28 5.41
C LYS A 92 -14.96 -3.52 4.43
N CYS A 93 -14.79 -4.47 3.52
CA CYS A 93 -15.82 -4.88 2.58
C CYS A 93 -16.35 -6.26 2.96
N THR A 94 -17.65 -6.34 3.29
CA THR A 94 -18.33 -7.59 3.62
C THR A 94 -18.41 -8.56 2.44
N ALA A 95 -18.42 -8.06 1.21
CA ALA A 95 -18.41 -8.90 0.02
C ALA A 95 -17.01 -9.46 -0.33
N ALA A 96 -15.94 -8.88 0.24
CA ALA A 96 -14.55 -9.29 -0.01
C ALA A 96 -14.14 -10.44 0.93
N THR A 97 -14.76 -11.61 0.73
CA THR A 97 -14.46 -12.84 1.47
C THR A 97 -13.89 -13.90 0.55
N ILE A 98 -12.90 -14.68 1.02
CA ILE A 98 -12.39 -15.84 0.29
C ILE A 98 -13.50 -16.89 0.22
N ARG A 99 -14.01 -17.14 -1.00
CA ARG A 99 -15.02 -18.18 -1.22
C ARG A 99 -14.31 -19.52 -1.43
N PRO A 100 -14.71 -20.60 -0.73
CA PRO A 100 -14.20 -21.91 -1.04
C PRO A 100 -14.55 -22.25 -2.49
N LYS A 101 -13.58 -22.79 -3.23
CA LYS A 101 -13.78 -23.25 -4.60
C LYS A 101 -14.82 -24.37 -4.53
N THR A 102 -16.02 -24.14 -5.04
CA THR A 102 -17.07 -25.16 -5.07
C THR A 102 -16.51 -26.38 -5.80
N ALA A 103 -16.45 -27.54 -5.12
CA ALA A 103 -16.00 -28.78 -5.74
C ALA A 103 -16.86 -29.03 -6.99
N PRO A 104 -16.27 -29.52 -8.11
CA PRO A 104 -17.06 -29.88 -9.27
C PRO A 104 -18.14 -30.86 -8.83
N GLN A 105 -19.40 -30.53 -9.12
CA GLN A 105 -20.51 -31.46 -8.95
C GLN A 105 -20.14 -32.72 -9.73
N VAL A 106 -19.83 -33.80 -9.03
CA VAL A 106 -19.74 -35.12 -9.65
C VAL A 106 -21.13 -35.35 -10.23
N ALA A 107 -21.24 -35.28 -11.55
CA ALA A 107 -22.47 -35.59 -12.26
C ALA A 107 -22.89 -36.98 -11.82
N SER A 108 -23.97 -37.05 -11.05
CA SER A 108 -24.59 -38.30 -10.64
C SER A 108 -25.26 -38.91 -11.87
N GLU A 109 -24.49 -39.56 -12.74
CA GLU A 109 -25.01 -40.56 -13.67
C GLU A 109 -25.30 -41.84 -12.87
N GLN A 110 -26.39 -41.79 -12.11
CA GLN A 110 -27.13 -42.98 -11.73
C GLN A 110 -28.59 -42.75 -12.11
N ARG A 111 -29.00 -43.43 -13.18
CA ARG A 111 -30.27 -44.15 -13.39
C ARG A 111 -30.66 -44.07 -14.85
N ARG A 112 -30.34 -45.13 -15.59
CA ARG A 112 -31.33 -45.84 -16.41
C ARG A 112 -30.95 -47.31 -16.42
N ALA A 113 -31.96 -48.10 -16.05
CA ALA A 113 -31.96 -49.55 -15.98
C ALA A 113 -31.86 -50.18 -17.37
#